data_AF-A0A2A2QG78-F1
#
_entry.id   AF-A0A2A2QG78-F1
#
_cell.length_a   1.000
_cell.length_b   1.000
_cell.length_c   1.000
_cell.angle_alpha   90.00
_cell.angle_beta   90.00
_cell.angle_gamma   90.00
#
_symmetry.space_group_name_H-M   'P 1'
#
loop_
_entity.id
_entity.type
_entity.pdbx_description
1 polymer ?
#
loop_
_entity_poly.entity_id
_entity_poly.type
_entity_poly.pdbx_seq_one_letter_code
_entity_poly.pdbx_strand_id
1 'polypeptide(L)'
;MPRHVAIQPGRLYPQPGYSVQIDKEGKWTATQIFLCHRSSAVALMPRPGTVHPEINFIEVSQVTASFTEGDLAEIVCQYAGAEEKEEADEKNNAVYTMGLSLSEEPLLSHPRYKDLEDKEREAIQLIQSGKDKDDQGNKLRDKVESDRGKEVLGKIERGQTSYYSPRVTWRESWVRDKPVKSNELNDIGNISEPSGEVPELAGGRNWLLNGVTQTQEGKSFRIEMEWLASDRGGWDEEIYKDE
;
A
#
# COMPACT_ATOMS: atom_id res chain seq x y z
N MET A 1 -28.69 -46.82 0.02
CA MET A 1 -28.90 -46.38 1.42
C MET A 1 -27.65 -45.64 1.87
N PRO A 2 -27.74 -44.37 2.30
CA PRO A 2 -26.58 -43.70 2.88
C PRO A 2 -26.19 -44.44 4.17
N ARG A 3 -24.94 -44.94 4.23
CA ARG A 3 -24.39 -45.51 5.46
C ARG A 3 -24.28 -44.38 6.47
N HIS A 4 -25.07 -44.43 7.54
CA HIS A 4 -24.85 -43.58 8.72
C HIS A 4 -23.49 -43.95 9.32
N VAL A 5 -22.50 -43.08 9.13
CA VAL A 5 -21.19 -43.21 9.78
C VAL A 5 -21.34 -42.60 11.16
N ALA A 6 -21.26 -43.43 12.20
CA ALA A 6 -21.18 -42.93 13.57
C ALA A 6 -19.86 -42.17 13.75
N ILE A 7 -19.94 -40.91 14.22
CA ILE A 7 -18.77 -40.07 14.46
C ILE A 7 -17.99 -40.66 15.65
N GLN A 8 -16.81 -41.21 15.39
CA GLN A 8 -15.94 -41.77 16.41
C GLN A 8 -14.98 -40.73 17.00
N PRO A 9 -14.61 -40.83 18.28
CA PRO A 9 -13.52 -40.05 18.86
C PRO A 9 -12.20 -40.23 18.09
N GLY A 10 -11.37 -39.18 18.02
CA GLY A 10 -10.05 -39.25 17.39
C GLY A 10 -10.00 -39.11 15.86
N ARG A 11 -11.13 -38.82 15.19
CA ARG A 11 -11.17 -38.60 13.73
C ARG A 11 -11.94 -37.32 13.35
N LEU A 12 -11.44 -36.62 12.33
CA LEU A 12 -12.15 -35.54 11.65
C LEU A 12 -13.00 -36.12 10.51
N TYR A 13 -14.25 -35.66 10.41
CA TYR A 13 -15.17 -36.03 9.35
C TYR A 13 -15.48 -34.79 8.50
N PRO A 14 -14.90 -34.65 7.30
CA PRO A 14 -15.21 -33.54 6.42
C PRO A 14 -16.70 -33.58 6.06
N GLN A 15 -17.36 -32.42 6.17
CA GLN A 15 -18.72 -32.26 5.71
C GLN A 15 -18.74 -32.06 4.19
N PRO A 16 -19.75 -32.60 3.49
CA PRO A 16 -19.81 -32.56 2.03
C PRO A 16 -20.02 -31.15 1.45
N GLY A 17 -20.47 -30.20 2.27
CA GLY A 17 -20.54 -28.79 1.88
C GLY A 17 -19.22 -28.09 2.20
N TYR A 18 -18.46 -27.75 1.17
CA TYR A 18 -17.38 -26.77 1.25
C TYR A 18 -17.60 -25.70 0.17
N SER A 19 -17.11 -24.49 0.42
CA SER A 19 -17.16 -23.40 -0.53
C SER A 19 -15.76 -23.05 -1.00
N VAL A 20 -15.64 -22.66 -2.26
CA VAL A 20 -14.42 -22.13 -2.85
C VAL A 20 -14.77 -20.83 -3.57
N GLN A 21 -13.93 -19.82 -3.40
CA GLN A 21 -14.08 -18.51 -4.01
C GLN A 21 -12.73 -18.06 -4.55
N ILE A 22 -12.77 -17.32 -5.67
CA ILE A 22 -11.62 -16.64 -6.24
C ILE A 22 -11.99 -15.16 -6.29
N ASP A 23 -11.18 -14.30 -5.69
CA ASP A 23 -11.40 -12.86 -5.76
C ASP A 23 -10.89 -12.27 -7.09
N LYS A 24 -11.15 -10.97 -7.30
CA LYS A 24 -10.77 -10.26 -8.51
C LYS A 24 -9.25 -10.19 -8.74
N GLU A 25 -8.43 -10.36 -7.70
CA GLU A 25 -6.97 -10.34 -7.78
C GLU A 25 -6.40 -11.75 -7.97
N GLY A 26 -7.23 -12.79 -7.92
CA GLY A 26 -6.85 -14.19 -8.08
C GLY A 26 -6.52 -14.90 -6.77
N LYS A 27 -6.88 -14.33 -5.60
CA LYS A 27 -6.77 -15.04 -4.32
C LYS A 27 -7.83 -16.11 -4.22
N TRP A 28 -7.42 -17.31 -3.88
CA TRP A 28 -8.30 -18.43 -3.57
C TRP A 28 -8.60 -18.45 -2.08
N THR A 29 -9.89 -18.56 -1.74
CA THR A 29 -10.33 -18.87 -0.38
C THR A 29 -11.25 -20.08 -0.40
N ALA A 30 -11.14 -20.93 0.62
CA ALA A 30 -12.06 -22.06 0.80
C ALA A 30 -12.51 -22.17 2.24
N THR A 31 -13.74 -22.59 2.46
CA THR A 31 -14.27 -22.91 3.80
C THR A 31 -14.66 -24.37 3.84
N GLN A 32 -13.97 -25.15 4.67
CA GLN A 32 -14.27 -26.56 4.92
C GLN A 32 -14.72 -26.74 6.37
N ILE A 33 -15.82 -27.46 6.54
CA ILE A 33 -16.33 -27.81 7.86
C ILE A 33 -15.97 -29.27 8.16
N PHE A 34 -15.47 -29.51 9.36
CA PHE A 34 -15.20 -30.84 9.89
C PHE A 34 -16.03 -31.07 11.16
N LEU A 35 -16.58 -32.28 11.30
CA LEU A 35 -17.17 -32.73 12.56
C LEU A 35 -16.21 -33.67 13.28
N CYS A 36 -16.15 -33.56 14.60
CA CYS A 36 -15.45 -34.49 15.46
C CYS A 36 -16.10 -34.59 16.83
N HIS A 37 -15.64 -35.55 17.64
CA HIS A 37 -16.04 -35.63 19.03
C HIS A 37 -15.47 -34.48 19.84
N ARG A 38 -16.26 -33.92 20.77
CA ARG A 38 -15.90 -32.73 21.58
C ARG A 38 -14.54 -32.86 22.27
N SER A 39 -14.26 -34.03 22.88
CA SER A 39 -12.99 -34.28 23.57
C SER A 39 -11.76 -34.31 22.66
N SER A 40 -11.95 -34.50 21.35
CA SER A 40 -10.87 -34.57 20.36
C SER A 40 -10.67 -33.27 19.60
N ALA A 41 -11.57 -32.28 19.74
CA ALA A 41 -11.60 -31.09 18.88
C ALA A 41 -10.28 -30.30 18.88
N VAL A 42 -9.71 -30.02 20.06
CA VAL A 42 -8.47 -29.24 20.19
C VAL A 42 -7.24 -29.99 19.64
N ALA A 43 -7.22 -31.31 19.78
CA ALA A 43 -6.13 -32.16 19.33
C ALA A 43 -6.14 -32.36 17.81
N LEU A 44 -7.34 -32.46 17.23
CA LEU A 44 -7.54 -32.71 15.80
C LEU A 44 -7.63 -31.42 14.98
N MET A 45 -7.78 -30.25 15.61
CA MET A 45 -7.88 -28.97 14.92
C MET A 45 -6.67 -28.75 13.99
N PRO A 46 -6.89 -28.62 12.66
CA PRO A 46 -5.84 -28.23 11.73
C PRO A 46 -5.17 -26.95 12.19
N ARG A 47 -3.84 -26.87 12.08
CA ARG A 47 -3.10 -25.66 12.45
C ARG A 47 -2.97 -24.74 11.25
N PRO A 48 -2.83 -23.42 11.45
CA PRO A 48 -2.43 -22.52 10.36
C PRO A 48 -1.22 -23.05 9.61
N GLY A 49 -1.25 -23.00 8.28
CA GLY A 49 -0.26 -23.62 7.40
C GLY A 49 -0.55 -25.07 7.00
N THR A 50 -1.62 -25.70 7.52
CA THR A 50 -2.03 -27.05 7.05
C THR A 50 -2.60 -26.94 5.64
N VAL A 51 -2.10 -27.74 4.70
CA VAL A 51 -2.56 -27.75 3.30
C VAL A 51 -3.99 -28.30 3.16
N HIS A 52 -4.77 -27.76 2.24
CA HIS A 52 -6.11 -28.28 1.94
C HIS A 52 -6.06 -29.67 1.32
N PRO A 53 -6.95 -30.62 1.70
CA PRO A 53 -6.88 -32.01 1.23
C PRO A 53 -7.00 -32.20 -0.30
N GLU A 54 -7.68 -31.27 -0.98
CA GLU A 54 -7.93 -31.34 -2.43
C GLU A 54 -7.22 -30.23 -3.23
N ILE A 55 -6.75 -29.17 -2.57
CA ILE A 55 -6.23 -27.95 -3.23
C ILE A 55 -4.87 -27.62 -2.62
N ASN A 56 -3.80 -28.12 -3.24
CA ASN A 56 -2.50 -28.16 -2.59
C ASN A 56 -1.80 -26.80 -2.44
N PHE A 57 -2.30 -25.75 -3.09
CA PHE A 57 -1.73 -24.40 -3.04
C PHE A 57 -2.45 -23.46 -2.06
N ILE A 58 -3.51 -23.93 -1.38
CA ILE A 58 -4.13 -23.18 -0.29
C ILE A 58 -3.84 -23.85 1.06
N GLU A 59 -3.65 -23.01 2.07
CA GLU A 59 -3.34 -23.44 3.43
C GLU A 59 -4.34 -22.83 4.40
N VAL A 60 -4.55 -23.51 5.53
CA VAL A 60 -5.37 -23.00 6.62
C VAL A 60 -4.84 -21.63 7.05
N SER A 61 -5.66 -20.59 6.93
CA SER A 61 -5.39 -19.24 7.42
C SER A 61 -6.00 -19.04 8.80
N GLN A 62 -7.20 -19.57 9.02
CA GLN A 62 -7.94 -19.43 10.26
C GLN A 62 -8.72 -20.71 10.57
N VAL A 63 -8.79 -21.09 11.84
CA VAL A 63 -9.62 -22.20 12.30
C VAL A 63 -10.43 -21.77 13.50
N THR A 64 -11.69 -22.19 13.52
CA THR A 64 -12.61 -21.97 14.65
C THR A 64 -13.24 -23.29 15.03
N ALA A 65 -13.24 -23.64 16.31
CA ALA A 65 -14.07 -24.72 16.84
C ALA A 65 -15.28 -24.14 17.54
N SER A 66 -16.46 -24.65 17.20
CA SER A 66 -17.69 -24.45 17.94
C SER A 66 -18.12 -25.77 18.58
N PHE A 67 -18.61 -25.68 19.82
CA PHE A 67 -19.07 -26.85 20.58
C PHE A 67 -20.58 -26.81 20.62
N THR A 68 -21.22 -27.78 19.97
CA THR A 68 -22.67 -27.91 19.93
C THR A 68 -23.17 -28.73 21.13
N GLU A 69 -24.49 -28.69 21.37
CA GLU A 69 -25.13 -29.54 22.38
C GLU A 69 -25.15 -31.00 21.89
N GLY A 70 -24.77 -31.95 22.75
CA GLY A 70 -24.34 -33.29 22.35
C GLY A 70 -22.82 -33.35 22.15
N ASP A 71 -22.17 -34.51 22.34
CA ASP A 71 -20.70 -34.66 22.41
C ASP A 71 -19.93 -34.41 21.08
N LEU A 72 -20.40 -33.49 20.25
CA LEU A 72 -19.83 -33.11 18.97
C LEU A 72 -19.24 -31.70 19.02
N ALA A 73 -18.23 -31.49 18.19
CA ALA A 73 -17.66 -30.19 17.89
C ALA A 73 -17.57 -30.02 16.38
N GLU A 74 -17.86 -28.81 15.92
CA GLU A 74 -17.71 -28.37 14.55
C GLU A 74 -16.45 -27.53 14.43
N ILE A 75 -15.56 -27.93 13.54
CA ILE A 75 -14.32 -27.22 13.23
C ILE A 75 -14.48 -26.61 11.85
N VAL A 76 -14.49 -25.29 11.79
CA VAL A 76 -14.52 -24.52 10.55
C VAL A 76 -13.10 -24.10 10.23
N CYS A 77 -12.58 -24.58 9.11
CA CYS A 77 -11.28 -24.21 8.58
C CYS A 77 -11.48 -23.27 7.38
N GLN A 78 -10.90 -22.09 7.49
CA GLN A 78 -10.74 -21.15 6.39
C GLN A 78 -9.35 -21.36 5.79
N TYR A 79 -9.31 -21.52 4.48
CA TYR A 79 -8.10 -21.69 3.70
C TYR A 79 -7.92 -20.48 2.81
N ALA A 80 -6.66 -20.08 2.63
CA ALA A 80 -6.28 -19.03 1.71
C ALA A 80 -4.98 -19.41 0.99
N GLY A 81 -4.92 -19.08 -0.29
CA GLY A 81 -3.72 -19.25 -1.09
C GLY A 81 -3.84 -18.56 -2.44
N ALA A 82 -2.74 -18.57 -3.17
CA ALA A 82 -2.66 -18.10 -4.54
C ALA A 82 -2.09 -19.22 -5.41
N GLU A 83 -2.53 -19.30 -6.66
CA GLU A 83 -1.91 -20.20 -7.62
C GLU A 83 -0.50 -19.69 -7.95
N GLU A 84 0.43 -20.63 -8.14
CA GLU A 84 1.73 -20.31 -8.70
C GLU A 84 1.54 -19.87 -10.16
N LYS A 85 2.08 -18.70 -10.48
CA LYS A 85 2.05 -18.11 -11.83
C LYS A 85 3.47 -17.87 -12.30
N GLU A 86 3.65 -17.88 -13.62
CA GLU A 86 4.87 -17.35 -14.21
C GLU A 86 4.96 -15.84 -13.92
N GLU A 87 6.18 -15.32 -13.83
CA GLU A 87 6.42 -13.92 -13.44
C GLU A 87 5.71 -12.92 -14.38
N ALA A 88 5.62 -13.24 -15.67
CA ALA A 88 4.90 -12.44 -16.66
C ALA A 88 3.38 -12.36 -16.40
N ASP A 89 2.82 -13.36 -15.71
CA ASP A 89 1.38 -13.51 -15.48
C ASP A 89 0.94 -13.14 -14.06
N GLU A 90 1.88 -12.90 -13.13
CA GLU A 90 1.59 -12.55 -11.74
C GLU A 90 0.63 -11.36 -11.64
N LYS A 91 0.77 -10.39 -12.55
CA LYS A 91 0.02 -9.12 -12.55
C LYS A 91 -1.19 -9.10 -13.50
N ASN A 92 -1.54 -10.21 -14.15
CA ASN A 92 -2.68 -10.25 -15.09
C ASN A 92 -4.02 -9.84 -14.46
N ASN A 93 -4.17 -10.07 -13.15
CA ASN A 93 -5.35 -9.69 -12.37
C ASN A 93 -5.08 -8.48 -11.45
N ALA A 94 -4.06 -7.68 -11.76
CA ALA A 94 -3.74 -6.51 -10.95
C ALA A 94 -4.90 -5.51 -10.95
N VAL A 95 -5.16 -4.94 -9.78
CA VAL A 95 -6.16 -3.92 -9.56
C VAL A 95 -5.45 -2.58 -9.42
N TYR A 96 -5.85 -1.62 -10.25
CA TYR A 96 -5.29 -0.28 -10.24
C TYR A 96 -6.23 0.71 -9.56
N THR A 97 -5.67 1.62 -8.76
CA THR A 97 -6.44 2.68 -8.10
C THR A 97 -5.69 4.01 -8.19
N MET A 98 -6.39 5.06 -8.63
CA MET A 98 -5.88 6.42 -8.61
C MET A 98 -6.43 7.18 -7.40
N GLY A 99 -5.54 7.74 -6.58
CA GLY A 99 -5.86 8.67 -5.51
C GLY A 99 -5.60 10.10 -5.94
N LEU A 100 -6.56 10.99 -5.71
CA LEU A 100 -6.42 12.43 -5.90
C LEU A 100 -6.68 13.13 -4.57
N SER A 101 -5.71 13.87 -4.09
CA SER A 101 -5.81 14.64 -2.85
C SER A 101 -5.07 15.97 -2.97
N LEU A 102 -5.08 16.75 -1.91
CA LEU A 102 -4.31 17.98 -1.77
C LEU A 102 -3.33 17.80 -0.60
N SER A 103 -2.08 18.21 -0.77
CA SER A 103 -1.11 18.33 0.32
C SER A 103 -0.70 19.79 0.51
N GLU A 104 -0.29 20.14 1.72
CA GLU A 104 0.31 21.45 1.98
C GLU A 104 1.77 21.45 1.53
N GLU A 105 2.11 22.36 0.64
CA GLU A 105 3.46 22.60 0.17
C GLU A 105 3.92 24.01 0.59
N PRO A 106 5.23 24.22 0.83
CA PRO A 106 5.76 25.55 1.17
C PRO A 106 5.40 26.60 0.11
N LEU A 107 4.98 27.79 0.53
CA LEU A 107 4.55 28.84 -0.42
C LEU A 107 5.63 29.17 -1.46
N LEU A 108 6.92 29.13 -1.06
CA LEU A 108 8.06 29.39 -1.94
C LEU A 108 8.32 28.29 -2.99
N SER A 109 7.73 27.09 -2.88
CA SER A 109 7.83 26.07 -3.93
C SER A 109 6.80 26.27 -5.05
N HIS A 110 5.83 27.16 -4.87
CA HIS A 110 4.80 27.40 -5.87
C HIS A 110 5.39 27.93 -7.20
N PRO A 111 4.96 27.44 -8.38
CA PRO A 111 5.52 27.82 -9.68
C PRO A 111 5.57 29.33 -9.98
N ARG A 112 4.64 30.10 -9.39
CA ARG A 112 4.62 31.58 -9.48
C ARG A 112 5.89 32.24 -8.95
N TYR A 113 6.58 31.59 -8.02
CA TYR A 113 7.76 32.11 -7.31
C TYR A 113 9.04 31.38 -7.71
N LYS A 114 9.00 30.51 -8.72
CA LYS A 114 10.17 29.75 -9.19
C LYS A 114 11.31 30.66 -9.69
N ASP A 115 10.95 31.79 -10.29
CA ASP A 115 11.91 32.74 -10.88
C ASP A 115 12.32 33.87 -9.93
N LEU A 116 12.10 33.72 -8.61
CA LEU A 116 12.64 34.68 -7.64
C LEU A 116 14.16 34.60 -7.61
N GLU A 117 14.83 35.75 -7.55
CA GLU A 117 16.29 35.78 -7.41
C GLU A 117 16.71 35.13 -6.08
N ASP A 118 17.82 34.38 -6.10
CA ASP A 118 18.27 33.60 -4.93
C ASP A 118 18.42 34.46 -3.67
N LYS A 119 18.91 35.71 -3.82
CA LYS A 119 19.04 36.67 -2.72
C LYS A 119 17.70 37.05 -2.11
N GLU A 120 16.67 37.25 -2.93
CA GLU A 120 15.32 37.55 -2.45
C GLU A 120 14.73 36.34 -1.75
N ARG A 121 14.89 35.16 -2.35
CA ARG A 121 14.38 33.90 -1.81
C ARG A 121 15.00 33.59 -0.45
N GLU A 122 16.32 33.75 -0.31
CA GLU A 122 17.04 33.59 0.95
C GLU A 122 16.54 34.61 1.99
N ALA A 123 16.38 35.88 1.61
CA ALA A 123 15.85 36.90 2.51
C ALA A 123 14.44 36.55 3.01
N ILE A 124 13.57 36.06 2.13
CA ILE A 124 12.20 35.65 2.49
C ILE A 124 12.21 34.41 3.41
N GLN A 125 13.09 33.44 3.18
CA GLN A 125 13.25 32.27 4.06
C GLN A 125 13.74 32.67 5.46
N LEU A 126 14.70 33.59 5.55
CA LEU A 126 15.19 34.12 6.82
C LEU A 126 14.08 34.87 7.57
N ILE A 127 13.28 35.68 6.86
CA ILE A 127 12.09 36.35 7.43
C ILE A 127 11.08 35.33 7.93
N GLN A 128 10.80 34.27 7.15
CA GLN A 128 9.89 33.20 7.56
C GLN A 128 10.38 32.46 8.82
N SER A 129 11.70 32.37 9.03
CA SER A 129 12.30 31.83 10.25
C SER A 129 12.29 32.79 11.46
N GLY A 130 11.77 34.01 11.30
CA GLY A 130 11.67 35.01 12.36
C GLY A 130 12.86 35.97 12.47
N LYS A 131 13.75 36.00 11.48
CA LYS A 131 14.85 36.99 11.43
C LYS A 131 14.41 38.25 10.69
N ASP A 132 14.63 39.42 11.29
CA ASP A 132 14.36 40.72 10.64
C ASP A 132 15.60 41.34 9.96
N LYS A 133 16.80 40.90 10.37
CA LYS A 133 18.08 41.44 9.92
C LYS A 133 19.02 40.32 9.49
N ASP A 134 19.90 40.63 8.53
CA ASP A 134 21.01 39.76 8.16
C ASP A 134 22.15 39.84 9.19
N ASP A 135 23.18 39.01 8.99
CA ASP A 135 24.35 38.95 9.87
C ASP A 135 25.18 40.25 9.88
N GLN A 136 24.92 41.16 8.93
CA GLN A 136 25.53 42.49 8.84
C GLN A 136 24.65 43.59 9.47
N GLY A 137 23.47 43.23 9.99
CA GLY A 137 22.52 44.15 10.61
C GLY A 137 21.61 44.91 9.63
N ASN A 138 21.68 44.61 8.33
CA ASN A 138 20.79 45.17 7.31
C ASN A 138 19.41 44.51 7.40
N LYS A 139 18.35 45.26 7.12
CA LYS A 139 16.99 44.69 7.12
C LYS A 139 16.82 43.74 5.95
N LEU A 140 16.31 42.54 6.22
CA LEU A 140 16.07 41.53 5.19
C LEU A 140 14.96 41.96 4.22
N ARG A 141 13.98 42.75 4.70
CA ARG A 141 12.89 43.31 3.87
C ARG A 141 13.39 44.21 2.75
N ASP A 142 14.52 44.92 2.97
CA ASP A 142 15.07 45.84 1.98
C ASP A 142 15.72 45.07 0.81
N LYS A 143 16.00 43.78 0.99
CA LYS A 143 16.53 42.89 -0.07
C LYS A 143 15.45 42.32 -0.99
N VAL A 144 14.17 42.56 -0.70
CA VAL A 144 13.03 42.06 -1.49
C VAL A 144 12.51 43.20 -2.36
N GLU A 145 13.00 43.26 -3.59
CA GLU A 145 12.79 44.39 -4.50
C GLU A 145 11.69 44.11 -5.53
N SER A 146 11.59 42.86 -5.99
CA SER A 146 10.67 42.42 -7.05
C SER A 146 9.21 42.44 -6.59
N ASP A 147 8.31 42.69 -7.55
CA ASP A 147 6.86 42.68 -7.28
C ASP A 147 6.38 41.31 -6.78
N ARG A 148 6.94 40.22 -7.34
CA ARG A 148 6.66 38.85 -6.91
C ARG A 148 7.19 38.59 -5.50
N GLY A 149 8.39 39.09 -5.17
CA GLY A 149 9.00 38.99 -3.84
C GLY A 149 8.16 39.70 -2.78
N LYS A 150 7.71 40.93 -3.08
CA LYS A 150 6.82 41.70 -2.20
C LYS A 150 5.46 41.02 -2.02
N GLU A 151 4.92 40.42 -3.08
CA GLU A 151 3.66 39.66 -3.01
C GLU A 151 3.77 38.46 -2.06
N VAL A 152 4.82 37.64 -2.18
CA VAL A 152 5.00 36.47 -1.31
C VAL A 152 5.34 36.87 0.12
N LEU A 153 6.13 37.93 0.31
CA LEU A 153 6.39 38.50 1.63
C LEU A 153 5.10 38.96 2.31
N GLY A 154 4.23 39.68 1.61
CA GLY A 154 2.92 40.10 2.13
C GLY A 154 1.95 38.93 2.38
N LYS A 155 2.14 37.77 1.76
CA LYS A 155 1.41 36.53 2.11
C LYS A 155 1.96 35.92 3.40
N ILE A 156 3.28 35.84 3.54
CA ILE A 156 3.95 35.31 4.74
C ILE A 156 3.65 36.18 5.96
N GLU A 157 3.66 37.51 5.83
CA GLU A 157 3.30 38.44 6.92
C GLU A 157 1.83 38.31 7.36
N ARG A 158 0.95 37.82 6.48
CA ARG A 158 -0.44 37.46 6.81
C ARG A 158 -0.58 36.05 7.40
N GLY A 159 0.53 35.35 7.63
CA GLY A 159 0.57 33.98 8.15
C GLY A 159 0.37 32.89 7.10
N GLN A 160 0.35 33.22 5.81
CA GLN A 160 0.26 32.22 4.74
C GLN A 160 1.66 31.70 4.39
N THR A 161 2.02 30.53 4.91
CA THR A 161 3.33 29.90 4.71
C THR A 161 3.29 28.68 3.78
N SER A 162 2.12 28.16 3.48
CA SER A 162 1.89 27.01 2.61
C SER A 162 0.76 27.27 1.60
N TYR A 163 0.67 26.40 0.60
CA TYR A 163 -0.45 26.32 -0.34
C TYR A 163 -0.84 24.85 -0.56
N TYR A 164 -2.09 24.61 -0.96
CA TYR A 164 -2.53 23.26 -1.33
C TYR A 164 -2.07 22.92 -2.75
N SER A 165 -1.21 21.92 -2.88
CA SER A 165 -0.79 21.35 -4.16
C SER A 165 -1.51 20.01 -4.42
N PRO A 166 -1.97 19.73 -5.66
CA PRO A 166 -2.55 18.44 -6.01
C PRO A 166 -1.55 17.31 -5.84
N ARG A 167 -1.91 16.33 -5.02
CA ARG A 167 -1.17 15.10 -4.80
C ARG A 167 -1.88 13.96 -5.52
N VAL A 168 -1.18 13.32 -6.45
CA VAL A 168 -1.71 12.18 -7.22
C VAL A 168 -0.96 10.93 -6.77
N THR A 169 -1.70 9.90 -6.40
CA THR A 169 -1.15 8.57 -6.12
C THR A 169 -1.69 7.54 -7.09
N TRP A 170 -0.85 6.60 -7.47
CA TRP A 170 -1.23 5.44 -8.25
C TRP A 170 -0.92 4.19 -7.43
N ARG A 171 -1.87 3.26 -7.34
CA ARG A 171 -1.69 2.01 -6.61
C ARG A 171 -1.95 0.84 -7.52
N GLU A 172 -1.05 -0.13 -7.49
CA GLU A 172 -1.20 -1.44 -8.12
C GLU A 172 -1.27 -2.49 -7.02
N SER A 173 -2.34 -3.28 -6.98
CA SER A 173 -2.53 -4.37 -6.04
C SER A 173 -2.72 -5.70 -6.77
N TRP A 174 -1.99 -6.74 -6.38
CA TRP A 174 -2.15 -8.09 -6.92
C TRP A 174 -1.83 -9.14 -5.85
N VAL A 175 -2.15 -10.40 -6.17
CA VAL A 175 -1.91 -11.54 -5.28
C VAL A 175 -1.01 -12.56 -5.96
N ARG A 176 -0.04 -13.09 -5.20
CA ARG A 176 0.82 -14.21 -5.63
C ARG A 176 1.13 -15.17 -4.48
N ASP A 177 1.80 -16.27 -4.77
CA ASP A 177 2.13 -17.36 -3.84
C ASP A 177 3.47 -17.16 -3.09
N LYS A 178 4.17 -16.06 -3.37
CA LYS A 178 5.51 -15.74 -2.85
C LYS A 178 5.56 -14.32 -2.26
N PRO A 179 6.41 -14.07 -1.25
CA PRO A 179 6.57 -12.74 -0.67
C PRO A 179 7.16 -11.74 -1.69
N VAL A 180 7.13 -10.46 -1.33
CA VAL A 180 7.77 -9.34 -2.04
C VAL A 180 9.24 -9.68 -2.32
N LYS A 181 9.70 -9.41 -3.54
CA LYS A 181 11.07 -9.68 -3.99
C LYS A 181 11.99 -8.57 -3.49
N SER A 182 13.27 -8.89 -3.27
CA SER A 182 14.22 -7.90 -2.76
C SER A 182 14.46 -6.74 -3.72
N ASN A 183 14.41 -6.96 -5.04
CA ASN A 183 14.51 -5.88 -6.02
C ASN A 183 13.32 -4.92 -5.94
N GLU A 184 12.10 -5.44 -5.77
CA GLU A 184 10.88 -4.63 -5.59
C GLU A 184 10.96 -3.73 -4.33
N LEU A 185 11.74 -4.13 -3.31
CA LEU A 185 11.99 -3.33 -2.12
C LEU A 185 13.10 -2.30 -2.31
N ASN A 186 14.13 -2.63 -3.09
CA ASN A 186 15.25 -1.72 -3.35
C ASN A 186 14.83 -0.54 -4.23
N ASP A 187 13.82 -0.71 -5.07
CA ASP A 187 13.31 0.36 -5.93
C ASP A 187 12.48 1.42 -5.16
N ILE A 188 12.18 1.19 -3.88
CA ILE A 188 11.42 2.13 -3.05
C ILE A 188 12.23 3.40 -2.83
N GLY A 189 11.63 4.54 -3.15
CA GLY A 189 12.28 5.85 -3.08
C GLY A 189 12.93 6.27 -4.39
N ASN A 190 12.84 5.46 -5.46
CA ASN A 190 13.35 5.82 -6.77
C ASN A 190 12.26 6.33 -7.72
N ILE A 191 12.67 7.17 -8.67
CA ILE A 191 11.86 7.56 -9.82
C ILE A 191 11.61 6.32 -10.65
N SER A 192 10.34 5.99 -10.86
CA SER A 192 9.93 4.74 -11.51
C SER A 192 8.60 4.93 -12.21
N GLU A 193 8.47 4.35 -13.39
CA GLU A 193 7.20 4.37 -14.14
C GLU A 193 6.24 3.31 -13.58
N PRO A 194 5.05 3.71 -13.09
CA PRO A 194 4.02 2.76 -12.70
C PRO A 194 3.52 1.93 -13.89
N SER A 195 3.15 0.69 -13.62
CA SER A 195 2.47 -0.20 -14.57
C SER A 195 0.97 0.11 -14.69
N GLY A 196 0.37 -0.40 -15.77
CA GLY A 196 -1.05 -0.27 -16.08
C GLY A 196 -1.38 0.93 -16.98
N GLU A 197 -2.66 1.25 -17.11
CA GLU A 197 -3.15 2.41 -17.88
C GLU A 197 -3.02 3.70 -17.08
N VAL A 198 -1.78 4.08 -16.77
CA VAL A 198 -1.49 5.26 -15.95
C VAL A 198 -1.73 6.53 -16.79
N PRO A 199 -2.43 7.55 -16.26
CA PRO A 199 -2.59 8.81 -16.96
C PRO A 199 -1.25 9.53 -17.18
N GLU A 200 -1.07 10.15 -18.34
CA GLU A 200 0.08 11.01 -18.59
C GLU A 200 0.09 12.22 -17.64
N LEU A 201 1.21 12.41 -16.94
CA LEU A 201 1.41 13.57 -16.09
C LEU A 201 1.90 14.77 -16.91
N ALA A 202 1.13 15.85 -16.93
CA ALA A 202 1.55 17.09 -17.59
C ALA A 202 2.53 17.91 -16.74
N GLY A 203 3.29 18.79 -17.41
CA GLY A 203 4.10 19.83 -16.74
C GLY A 203 5.43 19.34 -16.16
N GLY A 204 6.06 18.35 -16.79
CA GLY A 204 7.38 17.83 -16.39
C GLY A 204 7.35 17.08 -15.07
N ARG A 205 6.21 16.47 -14.74
CA ARG A 205 6.05 15.65 -13.53
C ARG A 205 6.49 14.22 -13.83
N ASN A 206 7.02 13.55 -12.81
CA ASN A 206 7.40 12.14 -12.86
C ASN A 206 6.83 11.41 -11.63
N TRP A 207 6.97 10.10 -11.64
CA TRP A 207 6.48 9.22 -10.58
C TRP A 207 7.65 8.74 -9.73
N LEU A 208 7.39 8.59 -8.43
CA LEU A 208 8.31 7.99 -7.46
C LEU A 208 7.63 6.76 -6.87
N LEU A 209 8.32 5.62 -6.80
CA LEU A 209 7.82 4.48 -6.02
C LEU A 209 7.88 4.86 -4.53
N ASN A 210 6.74 5.18 -3.96
CA ASN A 210 6.63 5.71 -2.59
C ASN A 210 6.68 4.60 -1.55
N GLY A 211 6.19 3.40 -1.88
CA GLY A 211 6.25 2.28 -0.97
C GLY A 211 5.64 1.00 -1.51
N VAL A 212 5.91 -0.09 -0.79
CA VAL A 212 5.34 -1.40 -1.03
C VAL A 212 4.75 -1.94 0.27
N THR A 213 3.50 -2.38 0.22
CA THR A 213 2.81 -3.04 1.33
C THR A 213 2.56 -4.50 0.99
N GLN A 214 2.82 -5.40 1.94
CA GLN A 214 2.49 -6.81 1.81
C GLN A 214 1.55 -7.23 2.93
N THR A 215 0.45 -7.91 2.56
CA THR A 215 -0.43 -8.62 3.50
C THR A 215 -0.39 -10.12 3.18
N GLN A 216 -0.12 -10.95 4.19
CA GLN A 216 -0.12 -12.40 4.05
C GLN A 216 -1.35 -13.02 4.73
N GLU A 217 -2.04 -13.90 4.03
CA GLU A 217 -3.06 -14.78 4.59
C GLU A 217 -2.89 -16.21 4.04
N GLY A 218 -2.57 -17.17 4.91
CA GLY A 218 -2.19 -18.51 4.48
C GLY A 218 -1.02 -18.46 3.50
N LYS A 219 -1.18 -19.08 2.32
CA LYS A 219 -0.20 -19.08 1.22
C LYS A 219 -0.50 -18.01 0.15
N SER A 220 -1.23 -16.96 0.52
CA SER A 220 -1.56 -15.84 -0.35
C SER A 220 -0.84 -14.59 0.14
N PHE A 221 -0.08 -13.95 -0.75
CA PHE A 221 0.58 -12.68 -0.51
C PHE A 221 -0.07 -11.61 -1.39
N ARG A 222 -0.84 -10.71 -0.78
CA ARG A 222 -1.32 -9.50 -1.44
C ARG A 222 -0.23 -8.45 -1.36
N ILE A 223 0.19 -7.96 -2.51
CA ILE A 223 1.23 -6.93 -2.66
C ILE A 223 0.56 -5.69 -3.24
N GLU A 224 0.81 -4.55 -2.62
CA GLU A 224 0.38 -3.24 -3.09
C GLU A 224 1.61 -2.36 -3.28
N MET A 225 1.83 -1.89 -4.50
CA MET A 225 2.82 -0.87 -4.82
C MET A 225 2.14 0.48 -4.95
N GLU A 226 2.71 1.52 -4.34
CA GLU A 226 2.20 2.89 -4.41
C GLU A 226 3.23 3.80 -5.07
N TRP A 227 2.83 4.48 -6.15
CA TRP A 227 3.58 5.55 -6.76
C TRP A 227 2.98 6.90 -6.40
N LEU A 228 3.85 7.88 -6.20
CA LEU A 228 3.52 9.26 -5.91
C LEU A 228 4.00 10.17 -7.03
N ALA A 229 3.07 10.92 -7.63
CA ALA A 229 3.42 11.93 -8.61
C ALA A 229 4.15 13.09 -7.93
N SER A 230 5.18 13.60 -8.58
CA SER A 230 5.86 14.82 -8.18
C SER A 230 4.92 16.03 -8.27
N ASP A 231 5.29 17.11 -7.59
CA ASP A 231 4.76 18.41 -7.97
C ASP A 231 5.35 18.88 -9.32
N ARG A 232 4.86 20.01 -9.84
CA ARG A 232 5.33 20.63 -11.07
C ARG A 232 6.83 20.90 -10.97
N GLY A 233 7.60 20.31 -11.89
CA GLY A 233 9.05 20.41 -11.91
C GLY A 233 9.77 19.07 -11.70
N GLY A 234 9.05 18.00 -11.35
CA GLY A 234 9.64 16.66 -11.21
C GLY A 234 10.25 16.43 -9.83
N TRP A 235 10.35 15.16 -9.45
CA TRP A 235 11.30 14.69 -8.46
C TRP A 235 12.72 14.88 -8.99
N ASP A 236 13.63 15.22 -8.09
CA ASP A 236 15.04 15.45 -8.40
C ASP A 236 15.74 14.13 -8.78
N GLU A 237 16.27 14.05 -10.00
CA GLU A 237 16.94 12.85 -10.50
C GLU A 237 18.27 12.56 -9.80
N GLU A 238 18.93 13.55 -9.20
CA GLU A 238 20.17 13.31 -8.44
C GLU A 238 19.90 12.71 -7.07
N ILE A 239 18.69 12.91 -6.53
CA ILE A 239 18.30 12.46 -5.20
C ILE A 239 17.57 11.11 -5.25
N TYR A 240 16.71 10.93 -6.26
CA TYR A 240 15.74 9.83 -6.33
C TYR A 240 16.05 8.83 -7.45
N LYS A 241 17.33 8.64 -7.75
CA LYS A 241 17.79 7.67 -8.74
C LYS A 241 19.04 7.02 -8.19
N ASP A 242 18.93 5.75 -7.82
CA ASP A 242 20.10 4.94 -7.47
C ASP A 242 21.01 4.77 -8.70
N GLU A 243 22.34 4.88 -8.47
CA GLU A 243 23.38 4.54 -9.47
C GLU A 243 23.44 3.04 -9.77
#